data_AF-A0A183PUJ3-F1
#
_entry.id   AF-A0A183PUJ3-F1
#
_cell.length_a   1.000
_cell.length_b   1.000
_cell.length_c   1.000
_cell.angle_alpha   90.00
_cell.angle_beta   90.00
_cell.angle_gamma   90.00
#
_symmetry.space_group_name_H-M   'P 1'
#
loop_
_entity.id
_entity.type
_entity.pdbx_description
1 polymer ?
#
loop_
_entity_poly.entity_id
_entity_poly.type
_entity_poly.pdbx_seq_one_letter_code
_entity_poly.pdbx_strand_id
1 'polypeptide(L)'
;MFFSCKYTVLALLISAFTSASDPPCSSMMLPKYVNIFTSSRLSPSSMLVAYCIVLENPALLLVYTLQCVLPVNYFIEKVYIFLWFWYILMACLTILNTFIWITKLCLPYRRVQFIRQYLKALKQLSHTEETECARFVNNNLGWDGIFLLQAVSKISSDLIVLDVTGMLWSNYQRAKITGTEENIGRFIESINRV
;
A
#
# COMPACT_ATOMS: atom_id res chain seq x y z
N MET A 1 2.93 -3.93 6.64
CA MET A 1 2.06 -4.91 5.97
C MET A 1 0.80 -5.19 6.79
N PHE A 2 0.16 -4.14 7.35
CA PHE A 2 -1.07 -4.23 8.18
C PHE A 2 -2.32 -3.67 7.46
N PHE A 3 -2.16 -3.28 6.19
CA PHE A 3 -3.13 -2.45 5.49
C PHE A 3 -4.27 -3.27 4.84
N SER A 4 -4.06 -4.54 4.51
CA SER A 4 -5.04 -5.32 3.74
C SER A 4 -6.36 -5.62 4.47
N CYS A 5 -6.36 -5.74 5.81
CA CYS A 5 -7.57 -6.14 6.56
C CYS A 5 -8.60 -4.99 6.74
N LYS A 6 -8.19 -3.72 6.59
CA LYS A 6 -9.10 -2.57 6.74
C LYS A 6 -9.85 -2.20 5.45
N TYR A 7 -9.31 -2.53 4.27
CA TYR A 7 -9.95 -2.22 2.99
C TYR A 7 -11.13 -3.14 2.65
N THR A 8 -11.23 -4.31 3.26
CA THR A 8 -12.40 -5.20 3.11
C THR A 8 -13.67 -4.54 3.66
N VAL A 9 -13.56 -3.81 4.77
CA VAL A 9 -14.66 -3.03 5.36
C VAL A 9 -15.05 -1.85 4.46
N LEU A 10 -14.07 -1.23 3.81
CA LEU A 10 -14.29 -0.13 2.88
C LEU A 10 -14.95 -0.59 1.57
N ALA A 11 -14.55 -1.75 1.03
CA ALA A 11 -15.17 -2.35 -0.14
C ALA A 11 -16.65 -2.71 0.11
N LEU A 12 -16.96 -3.21 1.31
CA LEU A 12 -18.33 -3.49 1.74
C LEU A 12 -19.19 -2.22 1.83
N LEU A 13 -18.64 -1.12 2.36
CA LEU A 13 -19.33 0.17 2.41
C LEU A 13 -19.60 0.74 1.00
N ILE A 14 -18.62 0.68 0.09
CA ILE A 14 -18.81 1.15 -1.29
C ILE A 14 -19.87 0.30 -2.02
N SER A 15 -19.90 -1.02 -1.80
CA SER A 15 -20.94 -1.88 -2.39
C SER A 15 -22.34 -1.58 -1.86
N ALA A 16 -22.46 -1.25 -0.57
CA ALA A 16 -23.74 -0.87 0.03
C ALA A 16 -24.27 0.46 -0.52
N PHE A 17 -23.39 1.44 -0.77
CA PHE A 17 -23.77 2.71 -1.40
C PHE A 17 -24.14 2.57 -2.89
N THR A 18 -23.48 1.66 -3.61
CA THR A 18 -23.79 1.41 -5.03
C THR A 18 -25.16 0.74 -5.16
N SER A 19 -25.49 -0.21 -4.27
CA SER A 19 -26.80 -0.89 -4.25
C SER A 19 -27.97 0.01 -3.84
N ALA A 20 -27.73 1.11 -3.11
CA ALA A 20 -28.78 2.06 -2.73
C ALA A 20 -29.00 3.17 -3.78
N SER A 21 -28.08 3.31 -4.74
CA SER A 21 -28.10 4.37 -5.75
C SER A 21 -28.72 3.95 -7.08
N ASP A 22 -29.12 2.67 -7.23
CA ASP A 22 -29.91 2.24 -8.38
C ASP A 22 -31.26 2.96 -8.34
N PRO A 23 -31.58 3.84 -9.30
CA PRO A 23 -32.92 4.40 -9.37
C PRO A 23 -33.87 3.24 -9.66
N PRO A 24 -34.98 3.09 -8.92
CA PRO A 24 -36.04 2.23 -9.42
C PRO A 24 -36.42 2.78 -10.79
N CYS A 25 -36.18 2.00 -11.85
CA CYS A 25 -36.80 2.23 -13.14
C CYS A 25 -38.31 2.07 -12.93
N SER A 26 -38.97 3.12 -12.41
CA SER A 26 -40.41 3.19 -12.29
C SER A 26 -40.98 3.32 -13.70
N SER A 27 -41.26 2.18 -14.33
CA SER A 27 -42.35 2.10 -15.30
C SER A 27 -43.66 2.32 -14.54
N MET A 28 -43.99 3.56 -14.21
CA MET A 28 -45.35 3.89 -13.78
C MET A 28 -46.24 3.81 -15.01
N MET A 29 -47.10 2.79 -15.05
CA MET A 29 -48.20 2.70 -15.99
C MET A 29 -49.15 3.89 -15.77
N LEU A 30 -49.22 4.81 -16.73
CA LEU A 30 -50.23 5.87 -16.74
C LEU A 30 -51.44 5.47 -17.61
N PRO A 31 -52.63 6.02 -17.33
CA PRO A 31 -53.87 5.63 -17.97
C PRO A 31 -53.82 5.95 -19.47
N LYS A 32 -54.06 4.91 -20.28
CA LYS A 32 -54.30 4.73 -21.74
C LYS A 32 -54.12 5.85 -22.81
N TYR A 33 -53.73 7.08 -22.50
CA TYR A 33 -53.61 8.17 -23.50
C TYR A 33 -52.36 9.07 -23.34
N VAL A 34 -51.45 8.82 -22.39
CA VAL A 34 -50.24 9.63 -22.21
C VAL A 34 -48.98 8.79 -22.45
N ASN A 35 -48.27 9.05 -23.56
CA ASN A 35 -46.93 8.51 -23.78
C ASN A 35 -45.90 9.50 -23.21
N ILE A 36 -45.20 9.09 -22.15
CA ILE A 36 -44.10 9.88 -21.58
C ILE A 36 -42.79 9.40 -22.20
N PHE A 37 -42.13 10.26 -22.97
CA PHE A 37 -40.76 10.05 -23.41
C PHE A 37 -39.82 10.86 -22.51
N THR A 38 -38.94 10.16 -21.78
CA THR A 38 -37.87 10.76 -20.98
C THR A 38 -36.59 10.80 -21.81
N SER A 39 -36.14 12.01 -22.16
CA SER A 39 -34.83 12.20 -22.82
C SER A 39 -33.89 12.90 -21.84
N SER A 40 -32.80 12.23 -21.46
CA SER A 40 -31.73 12.82 -20.66
C SER A 40 -30.58 13.28 -21.56
N ARG A 41 -30.18 14.56 -21.48
CA ARG A 41 -28.90 15.03 -22.06
C ARG A 41 -27.89 15.27 -20.93
N LEU A 42 -26.64 14.84 -21.13
CA LEU A 42 -25.53 15.30 -20.31
C LEU A 42 -25.15 16.73 -20.74
N SER A 43 -25.33 17.71 -19.86
CA SER A 43 -24.77 19.05 -20.03
C SER A 43 -23.29 19.06 -19.60
N PRO A 44 -22.40 19.86 -20.22
CA PRO A 44 -20.96 19.91 -19.88
C PRO A 44 -20.67 20.34 -18.43
N SER A 45 -21.63 20.95 -17.74
CA SER A 45 -21.49 21.52 -16.40
C SER A 45 -22.15 20.67 -15.31
N SER A 46 -21.96 19.34 -15.37
CA SER A 46 -22.24 18.40 -14.27
C SER A 46 -23.66 18.37 -13.72
N MET A 47 -24.69 18.83 -14.45
CA MET A 47 -26.10 18.70 -14.07
C MET A 47 -26.83 17.84 -15.12
N LEU A 48 -27.29 16.66 -14.70
CA LEU A 48 -28.20 15.83 -15.49
C LEU A 48 -29.56 16.51 -15.56
N VAL A 49 -29.93 16.95 -16.76
CA VAL A 49 -31.22 17.56 -17.05
C VAL A 49 -32.06 16.54 -17.81
N ALA A 50 -33.18 16.15 -17.20
CA ALA A 50 -34.18 15.29 -17.83
C ALA A 50 -35.28 16.18 -18.43
N TYR A 51 -35.60 15.96 -19.71
CA TYR A 51 -36.73 16.58 -20.37
C TYR A 51 -37.85 15.55 -20.47
N CYS A 52 -38.95 15.80 -19.76
CA CYS A 52 -40.18 15.02 -19.89
C CYS A 52 -41.04 15.67 -20.97
N ILE A 53 -41.31 14.91 -22.04
CA ILE A 53 -42.23 15.33 -23.11
C ILE A 53 -43.58 14.66 -22.83
N VAL A 54 -44.62 15.48 -22.62
CA VAL A 54 -46.01 15.02 -22.46
C VAL A 54 -46.78 15.32 -23.74
N LEU A 55 -47.42 14.28 -24.32
CA LEU A 55 -48.30 14.41 -25.49
C LEU A 55 -49.74 14.15 -25.04
N GLU A 56 -50.60 15.16 -25.15
CA GLU A 56 -51.97 15.09 -24.62
C GLU A 56 -53.01 14.63 -25.66
N ASN A 57 -52.76 14.81 -26.97
CA ASN A 57 -53.62 14.32 -28.05
C ASN A 57 -52.87 14.12 -29.39
N PRO A 58 -53.18 13.08 -30.19
CA PRO A 58 -52.60 12.90 -31.53
C PRO A 58 -53.17 13.85 -32.60
N ALA A 59 -54.25 14.58 -32.31
CA ALA A 59 -54.91 15.51 -33.24
C ALA A 59 -54.54 17.00 -33.03
N LEU A 60 -54.02 17.37 -31.85
CA LEU A 60 -53.55 18.72 -31.53
C LEU A 60 -52.14 18.59 -30.95
N LEU A 61 -51.14 19.02 -31.72
CA LEU A 61 -49.72 18.80 -31.43
C LEU A 61 -49.19 19.80 -30.39
N LEU A 62 -49.77 19.79 -29.19
CA LEU A 62 -49.33 20.61 -28.05
C LEU A 62 -48.30 19.80 -27.25
N VAL A 63 -47.03 20.19 -27.40
CA VAL A 63 -45.89 19.53 -26.76
C VAL A 63 -45.45 20.37 -25.55
N TYR A 64 -45.55 19.80 -24.36
CA TYR A 64 -45.00 20.42 -23.14
C TYR A 64 -43.68 19.73 -22.76
N THR A 65 -42.61 20.52 -22.64
CA THR A 65 -41.31 20.06 -22.14
C THR A 65 -41.08 20.60 -20.74
N LEU A 66 -41.12 19.73 -19.72
CA LEU A 66 -40.73 20.12 -18.36
C LEU A 66 -39.24 19.83 -18.16
N GLN A 67 -38.50 20.84 -17.73
CA GLN A 67 -37.10 20.70 -17.37
C GLN A 67 -36.99 20.22 -15.93
N CYS A 68 -36.77 18.92 -15.74
CA CYS A 68 -36.55 18.34 -14.42
C CYS A 68 -35.04 18.25 -14.16
N VAL A 69 -34.56 18.99 -13.15
CA VAL A 69 -33.21 18.80 -12.63
C VAL A 69 -33.28 17.58 -11.70
N LEU A 70 -32.52 16.53 -12.02
CA LEU A 70 -32.62 15.28 -11.29
C LEU A 70 -31.97 15.41 -9.90
N PRO A 71 -32.70 15.23 -8.78
CA PRO A 71 -32.14 15.33 -7.42
C PRO A 71 -30.99 14.36 -7.17
N VAL A 72 -30.94 13.25 -7.93
CA VAL A 72 -29.87 12.25 -7.93
C VAL A 72 -28.51 12.87 -8.23
N ASN A 73 -28.44 13.83 -9.15
CA ASN A 73 -27.18 14.46 -9.54
C ASN A 73 -26.57 15.28 -8.39
N TYR A 74 -27.42 16.01 -7.66
CA TYR A 74 -26.99 16.76 -6.48
C TYR A 74 -26.53 15.82 -5.35
N PHE A 75 -27.21 14.69 -5.17
CA PHE A 75 -26.81 13.68 -4.19
C PHE A 75 -25.41 13.12 -4.48
N ILE A 76 -25.13 12.74 -5.74
CA ILE A 76 -23.81 12.25 -6.16
C ILE A 76 -22.72 13.31 -6.00
N GLU A 77 -23.01 14.57 -6.31
CA GLU A 77 -22.07 15.67 -6.14
C GLU A 77 -21.61 15.81 -4.68
N LYS A 78 -22.53 15.69 -3.71
CA LYS A 78 -22.18 15.79 -2.27
C LYS A 78 -21.44 14.55 -1.75
N VAL A 79 -21.79 13.36 -2.21
CA VAL A 79 -21.08 12.12 -1.84
C VAL A 79 -19.65 12.13 -2.37
N TYR A 80 -19.42 12.62 -3.59
CA TYR A 80 -18.08 12.70 -4.18
C TYR A 80 -17.15 13.62 -3.39
N ILE A 81 -17.65 14.79 -2.93
CA ILE A 81 -16.87 15.73 -2.11
C ILE A 81 -16.43 15.05 -0.81
N PHE A 82 -17.31 14.30 -0.14
CA PHE A 82 -16.97 13.55 1.07
C PHE A 82 -15.92 12.46 0.80
N LEU A 83 -16.09 11.67 -0.27
CA LEU A 83 -15.14 10.63 -0.67
C LEU A 83 -13.77 11.20 -1.02
N TRP A 84 -13.72 12.39 -1.62
CA TRP A 84 -12.46 13.04 -1.99
C TRP A 84 -11.61 13.37 -0.75
N PHE A 85 -12.21 13.99 0.28
CA PHE A 85 -11.51 14.24 1.54
C PHE A 85 -11.09 12.95 2.25
N TRP A 86 -11.95 11.93 2.24
CA TRP A 86 -11.64 10.62 2.79
C TRP A 86 -10.45 9.95 2.10
N TYR A 87 -10.40 10.03 0.76
CA TYR A 87 -9.30 9.46 -0.01
C TYR A 87 -7.98 10.20 0.26
N ILE A 88 -8.02 11.53 0.40
CA ILE A 88 -6.84 12.32 0.80
C ILE A 88 -6.38 11.90 2.20
N LEU A 89 -7.29 11.75 3.17
CA LEU A 89 -6.94 11.27 4.51
C LEU A 89 -6.26 9.89 4.46
N MET A 90 -6.83 8.94 3.70
CA MET A 90 -6.27 7.61 3.52
C MET A 90 -4.90 7.65 2.82
N ALA A 91 -4.73 8.52 1.82
CA ALA A 91 -3.47 8.75 1.16
C ALA A 91 -2.42 9.30 2.15
N CYS A 92 -2.77 10.30 2.96
CA CYS A 92 -1.90 10.84 4.00
C CYS A 92 -1.50 9.78 5.03
N LEU A 93 -2.44 9.00 5.55
CA LEU A 93 -2.15 7.91 6.49
C LEU A 93 -1.22 6.86 5.88
N THR A 94 -1.42 6.53 4.60
CA THR A 94 -0.57 5.59 3.87
C THR A 94 0.84 6.16 3.69
N ILE A 95 0.96 7.43 3.28
CA ILE A 95 2.24 8.14 3.12
C ILE A 95 2.99 8.24 4.45
N LEU A 96 2.31 8.58 5.55
CA LEU A 96 2.93 8.64 6.88
C LEU A 96 3.45 7.26 7.29
N ASN A 97 2.66 6.20 7.08
CA ASN A 97 3.08 4.84 7.39
C ASN A 97 4.27 4.37 6.52
N THR A 98 4.28 4.68 5.22
CA THR A 98 5.43 4.38 4.36
C THR A 98 6.65 5.20 4.77
N PHE A 99 6.48 6.47 5.13
CA PHE A 99 7.57 7.34 5.60
C PHE A 99 8.18 6.86 6.92
N ILE A 100 7.37 6.46 7.91
CA ILE A 100 7.84 5.85 9.16
C ILE A 100 8.62 4.56 8.87
N TRP A 101 8.18 3.79 7.88
CA TRP A 101 8.89 2.58 7.49
C TRP A 101 10.22 2.89 6.78
N ILE A 102 10.20 3.80 5.82
CA ILE A 102 11.39 4.27 5.09
C ILE A 102 12.43 4.87 6.04
N THR A 103 12.01 5.69 7.01
CA THR A 103 12.93 6.24 8.02
C THR A 103 13.53 5.16 8.91
N LYS A 104 12.77 4.12 9.29
CA LYS A 104 13.33 2.94 9.97
C LYS A 104 14.30 2.15 9.11
N LEU A 105 14.05 2.07 7.79
CA LEU A 105 14.93 1.39 6.85
C LEU A 105 16.21 2.19 6.60
N CYS A 106 16.14 3.49 6.35
CA CYS A 106 17.26 4.31 5.88
C CYS A 106 18.29 4.65 6.96
N LEU A 107 17.98 4.55 8.25
CA LEU A 107 18.90 4.94 9.32
C LEU A 107 19.96 3.85 9.59
N PRO A 108 21.21 4.01 9.12
CA PRO A 108 22.26 3.01 9.28
C PRO A 108 22.61 2.76 10.76
N TYR A 109 22.48 3.79 11.59
CA TYR A 109 22.74 3.71 13.03
C TYR A 109 21.85 2.69 13.74
N ARG A 110 20.56 2.63 13.38
CA ARG A 110 19.63 1.64 13.94
C ARG A 110 19.86 0.24 13.40
N ARG A 111 20.37 0.11 12.17
CA ARG A 111 20.68 -1.19 11.55
C ARG A 111 21.76 -1.94 12.31
N VAL A 112 22.86 -1.26 12.63
CA VAL A 112 23.97 -1.84 13.40
C VAL A 112 23.53 -2.16 14.82
N GLN A 113 22.78 -1.25 15.46
CA GLN A 113 22.28 -1.47 16.81
C GLN A 113 21.28 -2.64 16.90
N PHE A 114 20.43 -2.82 15.89
CA PHE A 114 19.50 -3.95 15.79
C PHE A 114 20.28 -5.27 15.78
N ILE A 115 21.17 -5.47 14.80
CA ILE A 115 21.98 -6.69 14.68
C ILE A 115 22.84 -6.93 15.93
N ARG A 116 23.38 -5.86 16.54
CA ARG A 116 24.14 -5.94 17.79
C ARG A 116 23.31 -6.50 18.95
N GLN A 117 22.00 -6.20 19.03
CA GLN A 117 21.12 -6.75 20.05
C GLN A 117 20.88 -8.26 19.85
N TYR A 118 20.66 -8.71 18.61
CA TYR A 118 20.50 -10.14 18.29
C TYR A 118 21.79 -10.93 18.58
N LEU A 119 22.95 -10.41 18.17
CA LEU A 119 24.23 -11.07 18.42
C LEU A 119 24.62 -11.09 19.92
N LYS A 120 24.27 -10.04 20.69
CA LYS A 120 24.42 -10.06 22.15
C LYS A 120 23.52 -11.11 22.80
N ALA A 121 22.29 -11.27 22.32
CA ALA A 121 21.36 -12.28 22.84
C ALA A 121 21.88 -13.71 22.60
N LEU A 122 22.56 -13.95 21.48
CA LEU A 122 23.24 -15.22 21.18
C LEU A 122 24.52 -15.47 22.00
N LYS A 123 24.93 -14.56 22.89
CA LYS A 123 26.19 -14.61 23.68
C LYS A 123 27.46 -14.75 22.84
N GLN A 124 27.37 -14.47 21.55
CA GLN A 124 28.41 -14.79 20.57
C GLN A 124 29.35 -13.62 20.28
N LEU A 125 29.14 -12.46 20.93
CA LEU A 125 29.88 -11.23 20.67
C LEU A 125 30.73 -10.81 21.87
N SER A 126 32.05 -10.87 21.71
CA SER A 126 33.02 -10.28 22.65
C SER A 126 33.28 -8.80 22.33
N HIS A 127 33.78 -8.04 23.30
CA HIS A 127 34.02 -6.59 23.20
C HIS A 127 34.99 -6.19 22.06
N THR A 128 35.85 -7.12 21.62
CA THR A 128 36.80 -6.94 20.51
C THR A 128 36.15 -7.07 19.13
N GLU A 129 34.97 -7.69 19.03
CA GLU A 129 34.30 -7.98 17.74
C GLU A 129 33.34 -6.87 17.30
N GLU A 130 33.21 -5.77 18.05
CA GLU A 130 32.26 -4.69 17.72
C GLU A 130 32.59 -3.99 16.40
N THR A 131 33.87 -3.76 16.13
CA THR A 131 34.35 -3.19 14.86
C THR A 131 34.18 -4.15 13.69
N GLU A 132 34.35 -5.45 13.92
CA GLU A 132 34.11 -6.51 12.94
C GLU A 132 32.63 -6.67 12.62
N CYS A 133 31.76 -6.49 13.62
CA CYS A 133 30.31 -6.48 13.43
C CYS A 133 29.86 -5.30 12.56
N ALA A 134 30.38 -4.09 12.80
CA ALA A 134 30.11 -2.94 11.95
C ALA A 134 30.58 -3.19 10.50
N ARG A 135 31.74 -3.85 10.32
CA ARG A 135 32.29 -4.19 9.00
C ARG A 135 31.44 -5.26 8.30
N PHE A 136 30.99 -6.29 9.01
CA PHE A 136 30.06 -7.30 8.48
C PHE A 136 28.75 -6.68 7.98
N VAL A 137 28.13 -5.82 8.80
CA VAL A 137 26.86 -5.17 8.45
C VAL A 137 27.02 -4.23 7.25
N ASN A 138 28.10 -3.44 7.20
CA ASN A 138 28.26 -2.45 6.15
C ASN A 138 28.80 -3.04 4.84
N ASN A 139 29.70 -4.03 4.90
CA ASN A 139 30.43 -4.53 3.73
C ASN A 139 29.88 -5.86 3.19
N ASN A 140 29.37 -6.74 4.05
CA ASN A 140 28.96 -8.10 3.65
C ASN A 140 27.44 -8.26 3.58
N LEU A 141 26.71 -7.70 4.55
CA LEU A 141 25.23 -7.74 4.57
C LEU A 141 24.61 -6.67 3.68
N GLY A 142 25.24 -5.50 3.63
CA GLY A 142 24.76 -4.34 2.87
C GLY A 142 23.38 -3.87 3.31
N TRP A 143 22.76 -3.03 2.50
CA TRP A 143 21.45 -2.47 2.82
C TRP A 143 20.32 -3.48 2.55
N ASP A 144 20.51 -4.36 1.56
CA ASP A 144 19.52 -5.35 1.14
C ASP A 144 19.41 -6.52 2.13
N GLY A 145 20.51 -7.02 2.68
CA GLY A 145 20.49 -8.11 3.66
C GLY A 145 19.79 -7.69 4.96
N ILE A 146 20.01 -6.44 5.39
CA ILE A 146 19.35 -5.88 6.58
C ILE A 146 17.86 -5.64 6.30
N PHE A 147 17.53 -5.17 5.10
CA PHE A 147 16.16 -5.00 4.66
C PHE A 147 15.40 -6.32 4.67
N LEU A 148 16.00 -7.37 4.12
CA LEU A 148 15.43 -8.72 4.08
C LEU A 148 15.22 -9.26 5.50
N LEU A 149 16.21 -9.14 6.38
CA LEU A 149 16.07 -9.58 7.78
C LEU A 149 14.96 -8.81 8.52
N GLN A 150 14.82 -7.51 8.30
CA GLN A 150 13.71 -6.72 8.87
C GLN A 150 12.35 -7.02 8.24
N ALA A 151 12.31 -7.42 6.97
CA ALA A 151 11.08 -7.87 6.32
C ALA A 151 10.64 -9.22 6.90
N VAL A 152 11.58 -10.15 7.03
CA VAL A 152 11.36 -11.45 7.65
C VAL A 152 10.94 -11.28 9.11
N SER A 153 11.59 -10.41 9.89
CA SER A 153 11.22 -10.17 11.31
C SER A 153 9.81 -9.63 11.50
N LYS A 154 9.21 -9.06 10.44
CA LYS A 154 7.82 -8.59 10.47
C LYS A 154 6.81 -9.64 10.02
N ILE A 155 7.25 -10.60 9.22
CA ILE A 155 6.40 -11.68 8.70
C ILE A 155 6.43 -12.88 9.66
N SER A 156 7.58 -13.15 10.26
CA SER A 156 7.84 -14.26 11.17
C SER A 156 8.15 -13.77 12.58
N SER A 157 8.28 -14.71 13.52
CA SER A 157 8.74 -14.39 14.88
C SER A 157 10.20 -13.94 14.87
N ASP A 158 10.55 -13.05 15.81
CA ASP A 158 11.92 -12.54 16.00
C ASP A 158 12.95 -13.66 16.28
N LEU A 159 12.49 -14.81 16.77
CA LEU A 159 13.31 -15.99 17.05
C LEU A 159 13.96 -16.57 15.78
N ILE A 160 13.21 -16.63 14.67
CA ILE A 160 13.75 -17.16 13.40
C ILE A 160 14.86 -16.23 12.87
N VAL A 161 14.66 -14.92 13.02
CA VAL A 161 15.64 -13.92 12.59
C VAL A 161 16.90 -13.96 13.44
N LEU A 162 16.78 -14.25 14.74
CA LEU A 162 17.91 -14.48 15.63
C LEU A 162 18.79 -15.62 15.11
N ASP A 163 18.21 -16.80 14.86
CA ASP A 163 18.94 -17.99 14.40
C ASP A 163 19.60 -17.77 13.04
N VAL A 164 18.86 -17.16 12.10
CA VAL A 164 19.40 -16.84 10.77
C VAL A 164 20.57 -15.87 10.86
N THR A 165 20.46 -14.83 11.71
CA THR A 165 21.54 -13.85 11.92
C THR A 165 22.77 -14.53 12.53
N GLY A 166 22.58 -15.44 13.49
CA GLY A 166 23.66 -16.22 14.09
C GLY A 166 24.38 -17.13 13.08
N MET A 167 23.61 -17.83 12.24
CA MET A 167 24.18 -18.67 11.16
C MET A 167 24.99 -17.82 10.18
N LEU A 168 24.45 -16.68 9.73
CA LEU A 168 25.16 -15.77 8.82
C LEU A 168 26.47 -15.24 9.41
N TRP A 169 26.45 -14.86 10.70
CA TRP A 169 27.64 -14.39 11.41
C TRP A 169 28.72 -15.47 11.50
N SER A 170 28.34 -16.69 11.86
CA SER A 170 29.28 -17.83 11.95
C SER A 170 29.92 -18.16 10.61
N ASN A 171 29.16 -18.08 9.51
CA ASN A 171 29.66 -18.30 8.16
C ASN A 171 30.63 -17.19 7.72
N TYR A 172 30.36 -15.93 8.09
CA TYR A 172 31.27 -14.82 7.82
C TYR A 172 32.61 -14.97 8.55
N GLN A 173 32.57 -15.32 9.84
CA GLN A 173 33.80 -15.59 10.60
C GLN A 173 34.61 -16.74 9.98
N ARG A 174 33.94 -17.82 9.55
CA ARG A 174 34.58 -18.96 8.87
C ARG A 174 35.26 -18.53 7.56
N ALA A 175 34.57 -17.77 6.71
CA ALA A 175 35.12 -17.26 5.46
C ALA A 175 36.34 -16.34 5.67
N LYS A 176 36.31 -15.52 6.73
CA LYS A 176 37.45 -14.65 7.08
C LYS A 176 38.69 -15.45 7.50
N ILE A 177 38.52 -16.53 8.26
CA ILE A 177 39.63 -17.40 8.69
C ILE A 177 40.29 -18.05 7.48
N THR A 178 39.49 -18.64 6.58
CA THR A 178 40.01 -19.29 5.35
C THR A 178 40.78 -18.33 4.46
N GLY A 179 40.26 -17.10 4.23
CA GLY A 179 40.99 -16.10 3.45
C GLY A 179 42.30 -15.65 4.10
N THR A 180 42.38 -15.71 5.44
CA THR A 180 43.61 -15.37 6.17
C THR A 180 44.65 -16.48 6.04
N GLU A 181 44.24 -17.75 6.11
CA GLU A 181 45.12 -18.90 5.91
C GLU A 181 45.74 -18.94 4.51
N GLU A 182 44.96 -18.65 3.46
CA GLU A 182 45.48 -18.57 2.09
C GLU A 182 46.49 -17.43 1.91
N ASN A 183 46.23 -16.27 2.53
CA ASN A 183 47.16 -15.14 2.48
C ASN A 183 48.48 -15.46 3.20
N ILE A 184 48.41 -16.14 4.35
CA ILE A 184 49.60 -16.60 5.08
C ILE A 184 50.34 -17.66 4.27
N GLY A 185 49.64 -18.63 3.67
CA GLY A 185 50.25 -19.66 2.82
C GLY A 185 51.03 -19.06 1.64
N ARG A 186 50.43 -18.08 0.93
CA ARG A 186 51.10 -17.35 -0.15
C ARG A 186 52.31 -16.56 0.34
N PHE A 187 52.24 -15.96 1.52
CA PHE A 187 53.35 -15.23 2.10
C PHE A 187 54.53 -16.16 2.44
N ILE A 188 54.26 -17.31 3.07
CA ILE A 188 55.29 -18.31 3.36
C ILE A 188 55.93 -18.84 2.06
N GLU A 189 55.13 -19.09 1.02
CA GLU A 189 55.66 -19.51 -0.29
C GLU A 189 56.55 -18.43 -0.92
N SER A 190 56.20 -17.15 -0.78
CA SER A 190 57.04 -16.04 -1.26
C SER A 190 58.37 -15.93 -0.53
N ILE A 191 58.42 -16.23 0.77
CA ILE A 191 59.65 -16.23 1.56
C ILE A 191 60.55 -17.39 1.13
N ASN A 192 59.98 -18.58 0.94
CA ASN A 192 60.76 -19.78 0.56
C ASN A 192 61.31 -19.76 -0.88
N ARG A 193 60.87 -18.82 -1.73
CA ARG A 193 61.43 -18.64 -3.09
C ARG A 193 62.63 -17.69 -3.16
N VAL A 194 62.99 -17.02 -2.07
CA VAL A 194 64.17 -16.13 -1.96
C VAL A 194 65.31 -16.89 -1.31
#